data_AF-A0A845ZJQ2-F1
#
_entry.id   AF-A0A845ZJQ2-F1
#
_cell.length_a   1.000
_cell.length_b   1.000
_cell.length_c   1.000
_cell.angle_alpha   90.00
_cell.angle_beta   90.00
_cell.angle_gamma   90.00
#
_symmetry.space_group_name_H-M   'P 1'
#
loop_
_entity.id
_entity.type
_entity.pdbx_description
1 polymer ?
#
loop_
_entity_poly.entity_id
_entity_poly.type
_entity_poly.pdbx_seq_one_letter_code
_entity_poly.pdbx_strand_id
1 'polypeptide(L)'
;FLIGRFSNTKAGDINIKAQSVSFTGTKVSTRTRGDGSGGNLNINASDSINIINGSRLLVQTFGNGNAGNATINTKQLVVQNDRPELNSLTGIGTETFSSGNGGNLTINASESVILRGNQSIVFNPNPLDPNSIRQAGQTTTGLTTATFGTGNAGKLSLSTSSLVIQNGAGITSAPLLTERNNGQVTLSGGKGGELSITATESIEIQGQAGIATATLGNGDAGKLFLKSGRITLEEGATISADTIIGPVATSTDSVATSINAFGNAGDITIETNQLMVRSGSRIGAATANAGKGGNITINASESVEVIGTSADGTVPSGVFTAALPGSTKKAGDLEITTGKLTLEDGAEISAQSQGEGDAGNIDINVSDRLTATDGNIITATTQSAGGEIKITAKDIRLRGDSDITTSVFSGADNGGNITITTDSLIAFADSDILAFARDGRGGNITFTTPIFFGFAFRPAPPGTDPATLDNNNRVDINASAAIPGDIQGLPNLAHITNSLTELPDNLIDTDNLLANSCIVRTSEQEGKFIITGGGNLPTRPGDASVSRYPTGEVRTVPSQSASRPWQKGDPIVEATGVYQLPNGRLVMGRECS
;
A
#
# COMPACT_ATOMS: atom_id res chain seq x y z
N PHE A 1 1.63 40.54 -17.65
CA PHE A 1 1.33 40.74 -16.22
C PHE A 1 -0.08 41.27 -16.07
N LEU A 2 -0.97 40.55 -15.39
CA LEU A 2 -2.27 41.07 -14.97
C LEU A 2 -2.21 41.28 -13.45
N ILE A 3 -2.30 42.52 -12.98
CA ILE A 3 -2.15 42.86 -11.57
C ILE A 3 -3.42 43.59 -11.11
N GLY A 4 -4.10 43.06 -10.09
CA GLY A 4 -5.17 43.77 -9.39
C GLY A 4 -4.61 44.99 -8.66
N ARG A 5 -5.39 46.07 -8.50
CA ARG A 5 -4.90 47.33 -7.89
C ARG A 5 -4.16 47.07 -6.58
N PHE A 6 -2.90 47.54 -6.51
CA PHE A 6 -2.14 47.55 -5.27
C PHE A 6 -2.84 48.47 -4.25
N SER A 7 -3.05 47.96 -3.05
CA SER A 7 -3.65 48.72 -1.96
C SER A 7 -2.89 48.51 -0.66
N ASN A 8 -2.87 49.55 0.18
CA ASN A 8 -2.47 49.45 1.58
C ASN A 8 -3.65 48.98 2.47
N THR A 9 -4.87 48.94 1.91
CA THR A 9 -6.08 48.41 2.54
C THR A 9 -6.46 47.10 1.84
N LYS A 10 -7.54 47.04 1.05
CA LYS A 10 -7.97 45.83 0.33
C LYS A 10 -7.57 45.87 -1.15
N ALA A 11 -6.94 44.83 -1.67
CA ALA A 11 -6.66 44.71 -3.11
C ALA A 11 -7.94 44.41 -3.90
N GLY A 12 -7.95 44.83 -5.17
CA GLY A 12 -9.08 44.57 -6.08
C GLY A 12 -9.14 43.11 -6.55
N ASP A 13 -10.34 42.65 -6.85
CA ASP A 13 -10.59 41.30 -7.35
C ASP A 13 -10.29 41.21 -8.87
N ILE A 14 -9.84 40.03 -9.31
CA ILE A 14 -9.68 39.69 -10.73
C ILE A 14 -10.74 38.66 -11.09
N ASN A 15 -11.54 38.96 -12.12
CA ASN A 15 -12.56 38.06 -12.64
C ASN A 15 -12.29 37.79 -14.12
N ILE A 16 -12.06 36.52 -14.47
CA ILE A 16 -11.84 36.07 -15.85
C ILE A 16 -12.99 35.14 -16.22
N LYS A 17 -13.66 35.45 -17.33
CA LYS A 17 -14.68 34.60 -17.95
C LYS A 17 -14.30 34.33 -19.39
N ALA A 18 -14.19 33.06 -19.77
CA ALA A 18 -13.80 32.66 -21.12
C ALA A 18 -14.44 31.30 -21.47
N GLN A 19 -14.33 30.89 -22.73
CA GLN A 19 -14.54 29.47 -23.06
C GLN A 19 -13.32 28.66 -22.61
N SER A 20 -12.15 29.07 -23.10
CA SER A 20 -10.85 28.50 -22.73
C SER A 20 -9.86 29.62 -22.45
N VAL A 21 -8.91 29.39 -21.55
CA VAL A 21 -7.83 30.35 -21.25
C VAL A 21 -6.51 29.61 -21.09
N SER A 22 -5.45 30.16 -21.67
CA SER A 22 -4.09 29.62 -21.56
C SER A 22 -3.13 30.70 -21.08
N PHE A 23 -2.40 30.40 -20.02
CA PHE A 23 -1.33 31.22 -19.46
C PHE A 23 0.00 30.54 -19.75
N THR A 24 0.91 31.25 -20.41
CA THR A 24 2.28 30.76 -20.66
C THR A 24 3.28 31.81 -20.19
N GLY A 25 4.18 31.46 -19.26
CA GLY A 25 5.11 32.42 -18.64
C GLY A 25 4.43 33.65 -18.02
N THR A 26 3.16 33.52 -17.62
CA THR A 26 2.33 34.68 -17.26
C THR A 26 2.08 34.75 -15.75
N LYS A 27 2.26 35.94 -15.18
CA LYS A 27 1.84 36.23 -13.80
C LYS A 27 0.51 36.97 -13.75
N VAL A 28 -0.45 36.36 -13.05
CA VAL A 28 -1.74 36.95 -12.65
C VAL A 28 -1.72 37.08 -11.13
N SER A 29 -1.96 38.27 -10.58
CA SER A 29 -1.91 38.42 -9.13
C SER A 29 -2.83 39.50 -8.56
N THR A 30 -3.51 39.17 -7.46
CA THR A 30 -4.12 40.14 -6.55
C THR A 30 -3.16 40.31 -5.36
N ARG A 31 -2.63 41.52 -5.16
CA ARG A 31 -1.58 41.76 -4.15
C ARG A 31 -1.92 42.91 -3.22
N THR A 32 -1.90 42.65 -1.92
CA THR A 32 -1.99 43.65 -0.85
C THR A 32 -0.63 43.83 -0.16
N ARG A 33 -0.16 45.07 -0.02
CA ARG A 33 1.12 45.38 0.67
C ARG A 33 0.93 45.86 2.12
N GLY A 34 -0.19 46.51 2.43
CA GLY A 34 -0.53 46.94 3.79
C GLY A 34 -1.32 45.89 4.57
N ASP A 35 -1.88 46.28 5.71
CA ASP A 35 -2.54 45.36 6.66
C ASP A 35 -3.97 44.93 6.27
N GLY A 36 -4.51 45.40 5.14
CA GLY A 36 -5.82 44.93 4.71
C GLY A 36 -5.78 43.60 3.96
N SER A 37 -6.96 43.08 3.62
CA SER A 37 -7.10 41.75 3.05
C SER A 37 -6.70 41.68 1.57
N GLY A 38 -6.30 40.49 1.12
CA GLY A 38 -6.07 40.19 -0.30
C GLY A 38 -7.37 40.27 -1.11
N GLY A 39 -7.24 40.64 -2.39
CA GLY A 39 -8.32 40.56 -3.37
C GLY A 39 -8.50 39.13 -3.88
N ASN A 40 -9.67 38.79 -4.40
CA ASN A 40 -9.98 37.46 -4.88
C ASN A 40 -9.59 37.25 -6.35
N LEU A 41 -9.28 36.01 -6.73
CA LEU A 41 -9.11 35.60 -8.11
C LEU A 41 -10.21 34.61 -8.49
N ASN A 42 -11.09 34.98 -9.43
CA ASN A 42 -12.14 34.10 -9.93
C ASN A 42 -11.93 33.85 -11.42
N ILE A 43 -11.70 32.60 -11.81
CA ILE A 43 -11.58 32.20 -13.21
C ILE A 43 -12.68 31.19 -13.53
N ASN A 44 -13.52 31.52 -14.52
CA ASN A 44 -14.57 30.65 -15.01
C ASN A 44 -14.33 30.43 -16.50
N ALA A 45 -13.87 29.23 -16.87
CA ALA A 45 -13.68 28.84 -18.26
C ALA A 45 -14.57 27.65 -18.56
N SER A 46 -15.54 27.76 -19.48
CA SER A 46 -16.52 26.69 -19.70
C SER A 46 -15.93 25.39 -20.27
N ASP A 47 -14.69 25.43 -20.75
CA ASP A 47 -13.99 24.32 -21.39
C ASP A 47 -12.67 24.02 -20.67
N SER A 48 -11.63 24.85 -20.85
CA SER A 48 -10.30 24.53 -20.31
C SER A 48 -9.54 25.73 -19.72
N ILE A 49 -8.69 25.44 -18.72
CA ILE A 49 -7.70 26.37 -18.16
C ILE A 49 -6.32 25.72 -18.23
N ASN A 50 -5.39 26.35 -18.94
CA ASN A 50 -4.01 25.87 -19.05
C ASN A 50 -3.05 26.86 -18.37
N ILE A 51 -2.21 26.37 -17.46
CA ILE A 51 -1.21 27.14 -16.72
C ILE A 51 0.14 26.50 -17.00
N ILE A 52 0.88 27.10 -17.91
CA ILE A 52 2.04 26.46 -18.55
C ILE A 52 3.31 27.28 -18.29
N ASN A 53 4.41 26.58 -18.03
CA ASN A 53 5.80 27.07 -18.13
C ASN A 53 6.07 28.42 -17.45
N GLY A 54 6.08 28.43 -16.12
CA GLY A 54 6.35 29.61 -15.29
C GLY A 54 5.15 30.52 -15.05
N SER A 55 3.96 30.05 -15.42
CA SER A 55 2.74 30.80 -15.16
C SER A 55 2.31 30.71 -13.71
N ARG A 56 2.08 31.86 -13.07
CA ARG A 56 1.75 31.96 -11.64
C ARG A 56 0.46 32.75 -11.45
N LEU A 57 -0.54 32.11 -10.87
CA LEU A 57 -1.83 32.71 -10.50
C LEU A 57 -1.85 32.85 -8.98
N LEU A 58 -1.55 34.05 -8.47
CA LEU A 58 -1.24 34.23 -7.05
C LEU A 58 -2.15 35.26 -6.38
N VAL A 59 -2.81 34.84 -5.31
CA VAL A 59 -3.51 35.73 -4.38
C VAL A 59 -2.61 35.97 -3.17
N GLN A 60 -2.08 37.18 -2.99
CA GLN A 60 -1.01 37.45 -2.03
C GLN A 60 -1.32 38.61 -1.07
N THR A 61 -1.00 38.44 0.21
CA THR A 61 -0.94 39.54 1.19
C THR A 61 0.42 39.58 1.88
N PHE A 62 1.09 40.74 1.83
CA PHE A 62 2.40 40.94 2.48
C PHE A 62 2.31 41.57 3.87
N GLY A 63 1.24 42.32 4.16
CA GLY A 63 0.97 42.86 5.51
C GLY A 63 0.25 41.87 6.41
N ASN A 64 -0.25 42.33 7.55
CA ASN A 64 -0.90 41.47 8.56
C ASN A 64 -2.31 40.98 8.19
N GLY A 65 -2.86 41.42 7.05
CA GLY A 65 -4.17 41.00 6.57
C GLY A 65 -4.17 39.58 6.00
N ASN A 66 -5.34 38.93 6.03
CA ASN A 66 -5.51 37.61 5.40
C ASN A 66 -5.39 37.70 3.87
N ALA A 67 -4.93 36.62 3.22
CA ALA A 67 -5.02 36.49 1.77
C ALA A 67 -6.49 36.35 1.32
N GLY A 68 -6.76 36.81 0.10
CA GLY A 68 -8.05 36.58 -0.55
C GLY A 68 -8.15 35.14 -1.07
N ASN A 69 -9.30 34.79 -1.63
CA ASN A 69 -9.55 33.45 -2.14
C ASN A 69 -9.31 33.34 -3.64
N ALA A 70 -8.97 32.15 -4.10
CA ALA A 70 -8.92 31.81 -5.52
C ALA A 70 -9.99 30.74 -5.82
N THR A 71 -10.84 30.99 -6.82
CA THR A 71 -11.86 30.06 -7.30
C THR A 71 -11.67 29.81 -8.79
N ILE A 72 -11.53 28.53 -9.16
CA ILE A 72 -11.27 28.09 -10.52
C ILE A 72 -12.38 27.12 -10.92
N ASN A 73 -13.16 27.47 -11.94
CA ASN A 73 -14.25 26.63 -12.47
C ASN A 73 -13.97 26.32 -13.94
N THR A 74 -13.89 25.04 -14.28
CA THR A 74 -13.68 24.59 -15.65
C THR A 74 -14.12 23.13 -15.87
N LYS A 75 -13.96 22.59 -17.08
CA LYS A 75 -14.03 21.14 -17.27
C LYS A 75 -12.66 20.53 -17.05
N GLN A 76 -11.64 21.13 -17.64
CA GLN A 76 -10.26 20.64 -17.60
C GLN A 76 -9.29 21.71 -17.11
N LEU A 77 -8.53 21.40 -16.06
CA LEU A 77 -7.42 22.22 -15.57
C LEU A 77 -6.11 21.50 -15.85
N VAL A 78 -5.19 22.15 -16.55
CA VAL A 78 -3.82 21.67 -16.76
C VAL A 78 -2.84 22.66 -16.13
N VAL A 79 -2.00 22.16 -15.21
CA VAL A 79 -0.86 22.90 -14.67
C VAL A 79 0.40 22.12 -15.04
N GLN A 80 1.21 22.69 -15.92
CA GLN A 80 2.32 21.97 -16.53
C GLN A 80 3.57 22.83 -16.63
N ASN A 81 4.69 22.26 -16.21
CA ASN A 81 5.99 22.86 -16.40
C ASN A 81 6.86 21.87 -17.16
N ASP A 82 7.30 22.25 -18.36
CA ASP A 82 8.17 21.45 -19.24
C ASP A 82 9.57 22.07 -19.38
N ARG A 83 9.83 23.22 -18.73
CA ARG A 83 11.09 23.95 -18.92
C ARG A 83 12.18 23.37 -18.02
N PRO A 84 13.28 22.80 -18.54
CA PRO A 84 14.34 22.24 -17.70
C PRO A 84 15.15 23.28 -16.92
N GLU A 85 15.01 24.57 -17.25
CA GLU A 85 15.69 25.68 -16.56
C GLU A 85 15.10 25.89 -15.15
N LEU A 86 15.95 25.74 -14.13
CA LEU A 86 15.64 25.73 -12.69
C LEU A 86 14.72 26.88 -12.22
N ASN A 87 13.81 26.57 -11.29
CA ASN A 87 13.08 27.49 -10.39
C ASN A 87 11.92 28.33 -10.96
N SER A 88 11.34 27.97 -12.09
CA SER A 88 10.12 28.66 -12.55
C SER A 88 8.85 28.06 -11.91
N LEU A 89 8.47 28.55 -10.71
CA LEU A 89 7.22 28.16 -10.07
C LEU A 89 6.05 28.29 -11.07
N THR A 90 5.25 27.24 -11.22
CA THR A 90 4.09 27.16 -12.12
C THR A 90 2.89 26.67 -11.34
N GLY A 91 1.80 27.43 -11.29
CA GLY A 91 0.65 26.99 -10.51
C GLY A 91 -0.27 28.08 -10.01
N ILE A 92 -1.11 27.67 -9.07
CA ILE A 92 -2.11 28.51 -8.42
C ILE A 92 -1.82 28.53 -6.92
N GLY A 93 -1.68 29.72 -6.36
CA GLY A 93 -1.27 29.92 -4.98
C GLY A 93 -2.12 30.96 -4.26
N THR A 94 -2.48 30.69 -3.01
CA THR A 94 -2.95 31.73 -2.08
C THR A 94 -1.96 31.83 -0.93
N GLU A 95 -1.33 32.99 -0.76
CA GLU A 95 -0.13 33.15 0.06
C GLU A 95 -0.22 34.38 0.96
N THR A 96 0.20 34.25 2.22
CA THR A 96 0.51 35.42 3.08
C THR A 96 1.97 35.43 3.48
N PHE A 97 2.55 36.60 3.73
CA PHE A 97 3.98 36.75 4.11
C PHE A 97 4.19 37.39 5.49
N SER A 98 3.11 37.55 6.27
CA SER A 98 3.15 38.06 7.65
C SER A 98 2.23 37.22 8.55
N SER A 99 1.62 37.82 9.57
CA SER A 99 0.75 37.14 10.54
C SER A 99 -0.66 36.79 10.03
N GLY A 100 -1.07 37.29 8.87
CA GLY A 100 -2.38 37.00 8.29
C GLY A 100 -2.50 35.55 7.79
N ASN A 101 -3.71 35.00 7.82
CA ASN A 101 -3.99 33.64 7.35
C ASN A 101 -3.98 33.54 5.82
N GLY A 102 -3.53 32.39 5.31
CA GLY A 102 -3.62 32.00 3.91
C GLY A 102 -5.07 31.99 3.44
N GLY A 103 -5.26 32.32 2.15
CA GLY A 103 -6.57 32.28 1.51
C GLY A 103 -7.01 30.86 1.21
N ASN A 104 -8.26 30.70 0.80
CA ASN A 104 -8.77 29.41 0.34
C ASN A 104 -8.58 29.29 -1.18
N LEU A 105 -8.22 28.10 -1.63
CA LEU A 105 -8.17 27.73 -3.04
C LEU A 105 -9.25 26.68 -3.33
N THR A 106 -10.17 27.02 -4.22
CA THR A 106 -11.24 26.12 -4.67
C THR A 106 -11.09 25.83 -6.16
N ILE A 107 -10.95 24.56 -6.49
CA ILE A 107 -10.88 24.05 -7.88
C ILE A 107 -12.09 23.15 -8.13
N ASN A 108 -12.93 23.53 -9.09
CA ASN A 108 -14.03 22.72 -9.60
C ASN A 108 -13.76 22.44 -11.08
N ALA A 109 -13.31 21.22 -11.39
CA ALA A 109 -13.02 20.79 -12.76
C ALA A 109 -13.88 19.58 -13.10
N SER A 110 -14.96 19.72 -13.86
CA SER A 110 -15.94 18.63 -14.00
C SER A 110 -15.41 17.35 -14.67
N GLU A 111 -14.33 17.44 -15.45
CA GLU A 111 -13.74 16.31 -16.16
C GLU A 111 -12.38 15.93 -15.55
N SER A 112 -11.39 16.83 -15.56
CA SER A 112 -10.04 16.47 -15.10
C SER A 112 -9.22 17.61 -14.52
N VAL A 113 -8.31 17.25 -13.61
CA VAL A 113 -7.16 18.09 -13.22
C VAL A 113 -5.88 17.31 -13.50
N ILE A 114 -4.97 17.93 -14.25
CA ILE A 114 -3.66 17.35 -14.61
C ILE A 114 -2.56 18.28 -14.11
N LEU A 115 -1.71 17.77 -13.23
CA LEU A 115 -0.55 18.48 -12.70
C LEU A 115 0.72 17.74 -13.15
N ARG A 116 1.59 18.41 -13.90
CA ARG A 116 2.81 17.82 -14.45
C ARG A 116 4.02 18.71 -14.17
N GLY A 117 4.91 18.21 -13.33
CA GLY A 117 6.18 18.88 -13.05
C GLY A 117 7.29 18.49 -14.03
N ASN A 118 8.43 19.13 -13.85
CA ASN A 118 9.68 18.97 -14.59
C ASN A 118 10.86 18.61 -13.68
N GLN A 119 10.62 18.45 -12.38
CA GLN A 119 11.66 18.23 -11.38
C GLN A 119 11.16 17.21 -10.37
N SER A 120 12.02 16.26 -9.99
CA SER A 120 11.87 15.50 -8.75
C SER A 120 12.04 16.47 -7.59
N ILE A 121 10.98 17.17 -7.22
CA ILE A 121 10.93 17.76 -5.88
C ILE A 121 10.71 16.60 -4.95
N VAL A 122 11.59 16.50 -3.98
CA VAL A 122 11.67 15.36 -3.08
C VAL A 122 10.52 15.47 -2.08
N PHE A 123 9.34 14.95 -2.42
CA PHE A 123 8.33 14.53 -1.43
C PHE A 123 8.83 13.24 -0.75
N ASN A 124 10.03 13.24 -0.18
CA ASN A 124 10.61 12.04 0.41
C ASN A 124 11.00 12.21 1.88
N PRO A 125 10.08 12.53 2.81
CA PRO A 125 10.25 12.02 4.16
C PRO A 125 10.09 10.50 4.09
N ASN A 126 11.21 9.78 4.08
CA ASN A 126 11.25 8.43 4.62
C ASN A 126 11.08 8.56 6.15
N PRO A 127 9.94 8.17 6.74
CA PRO A 127 9.75 8.23 8.19
C PRO A 127 10.70 7.29 8.96
N LEU A 128 11.36 6.35 8.27
CA LEU A 128 12.44 5.52 8.82
C LEU A 128 13.82 6.18 8.69
N ASP A 129 13.96 7.28 7.94
CA ASP A 129 15.18 8.08 7.84
C ASP A 129 14.94 9.55 8.26
N PRO A 130 15.42 9.97 9.44
CA PRO A 130 15.28 11.33 9.94
C PRO A 130 15.85 12.43 9.02
N ASN A 131 16.69 12.10 8.04
CA ASN A 131 17.34 13.08 7.16
C ASN A 131 16.49 13.50 5.94
N SER A 132 15.42 12.76 5.69
CA SER A 132 14.68 12.75 4.43
C SER A 132 13.60 13.87 4.35
N ILE A 133 13.24 14.48 5.48
CA ILE A 133 12.00 15.24 5.69
C ILE A 133 12.03 16.71 5.15
N ARG A 134 13.01 17.08 4.33
CA ARG A 134 13.37 18.49 4.12
C ARG A 134 12.47 19.34 3.19
N GLN A 135 11.50 18.79 2.45
CA GLN A 135 11.04 19.48 1.22
C GLN A 135 9.53 19.46 0.87
N ALA A 136 8.64 18.84 1.66
CA ALA A 136 7.23 18.65 1.27
C ALA A 136 6.42 19.97 1.02
N GLY A 137 6.91 21.13 1.48
CA GLY A 137 6.22 22.42 1.31
C GLY A 137 6.59 23.22 0.05
N GLN A 138 7.61 22.83 -0.72
CA GLN A 138 8.12 23.65 -1.85
C GLN A 138 7.74 23.05 -3.20
N THR A 139 6.44 22.98 -3.53
CA THR A 139 5.99 22.60 -4.86
C THR A 139 6.39 23.67 -5.89
N THR A 140 7.22 23.30 -6.87
CA THR A 140 7.57 24.17 -8.01
C THR A 140 6.50 24.12 -9.07
N THR A 141 5.72 23.03 -9.12
CA THR A 141 4.56 22.92 -9.99
C THR A 141 3.36 22.40 -9.21
N GLY A 142 2.24 23.13 -9.24
CA GLY A 142 0.98 22.62 -8.69
C GLY A 142 0.08 23.65 -8.02
N LEU A 143 -0.55 23.24 -6.92
CA LEU A 143 -1.61 23.98 -6.24
C LEU A 143 -1.26 24.18 -4.76
N THR A 144 -1.31 25.41 -4.29
CA THR A 144 -0.78 25.74 -2.96
C THR A 144 -1.66 26.71 -2.18
N THR A 145 -1.89 26.41 -0.91
CA THR A 145 -2.31 27.39 0.10
C THR A 145 -1.21 27.50 1.16
N ALA A 146 -0.60 28.68 1.29
CA ALA A 146 0.59 28.83 2.12
C ALA A 146 0.63 30.11 2.95
N THR A 147 1.43 30.07 4.01
CA THR A 147 1.78 31.23 4.82
C THR A 147 3.28 31.26 5.08
N PHE A 148 3.96 32.32 4.68
CA PHE A 148 5.37 32.60 4.97
C PHE A 148 5.50 33.45 6.24
N GLY A 149 4.67 33.18 7.25
CA GLY A 149 4.62 33.95 8.49
C GLY A 149 3.92 33.17 9.61
N THR A 150 3.39 33.86 10.62
CA THR A 150 2.75 33.18 11.77
C THR A 150 1.28 32.82 11.55
N GLY A 151 0.68 33.23 10.43
CA GLY A 151 -0.71 32.90 10.11
C GLY A 151 -0.88 31.45 9.64
N ASN A 152 -2.09 30.92 9.71
CA ASN A 152 -2.40 29.55 9.31
C ASN A 152 -2.60 29.43 7.79
N ALA A 153 -2.17 28.33 7.19
CA ALA A 153 -2.51 28.01 5.80
C ALA A 153 -4.02 27.83 5.63
N GLY A 154 -4.53 28.24 4.47
CA GLY A 154 -5.95 28.18 4.17
C GLY A 154 -6.39 26.82 3.63
N LYS A 155 -7.70 26.69 3.39
CA LYS A 155 -8.30 25.46 2.87
C LYS A 155 -8.10 25.33 1.36
N LEU A 156 -7.66 24.16 0.92
CA LEU A 156 -7.63 23.77 -0.48
C LEU A 156 -8.70 22.71 -0.73
N SER A 157 -9.63 22.99 -1.64
CA SER A 157 -10.68 22.07 -2.04
C SER A 157 -10.63 21.82 -3.54
N LEU A 158 -10.53 20.55 -3.93
CA LEU A 158 -10.49 20.12 -5.34
C LEU A 158 -11.60 19.10 -5.59
N SER A 159 -12.47 19.39 -6.55
CA SER A 159 -13.49 18.47 -7.04
C SER A 159 -13.31 18.22 -8.52
N THR A 160 -13.18 16.95 -8.91
CA THR A 160 -13.04 16.53 -10.31
C THR A 160 -13.55 15.11 -10.58
N SER A 161 -13.48 14.64 -11.83
CA SER A 161 -13.70 13.21 -12.12
C SER A 161 -12.38 12.44 -12.06
N SER A 162 -11.32 12.97 -12.68
CA SER A 162 -9.96 12.40 -12.64
C SER A 162 -8.91 13.43 -12.21
N LEU A 163 -8.03 13.03 -11.30
CA LEU A 163 -6.86 13.80 -10.89
C LEU A 163 -5.59 13.01 -11.23
N VAL A 164 -4.68 13.64 -11.97
CA VAL A 164 -3.36 13.10 -12.30
C VAL A 164 -2.29 14.05 -11.80
N ILE A 165 -1.33 13.54 -11.02
CA ILE A 165 -0.18 14.29 -10.51
C ILE A 165 1.10 13.54 -10.84
N GLN A 166 1.97 14.14 -11.64
CA GLN A 166 3.14 13.47 -12.20
C GLN A 166 4.39 14.32 -12.08
N ASN A 167 5.55 13.64 -12.07
CA ASN A 167 6.88 14.22 -12.26
C ASN A 167 7.20 15.34 -11.25
N GLY A 168 6.97 15.06 -9.96
CA GLY A 168 7.23 15.97 -8.84
C GLY A 168 6.33 17.21 -8.76
N ALA A 169 5.21 17.24 -9.51
CA ALA A 169 4.13 18.18 -9.19
C ALA A 169 3.51 17.85 -7.84
N GLY A 170 2.84 18.83 -7.22
CA GLY A 170 2.11 18.53 -5.99
C GLY A 170 1.01 19.50 -5.59
N ILE A 171 0.23 19.05 -4.61
CA ILE A 171 -0.86 19.82 -4.01
C ILE A 171 -0.56 19.98 -2.52
N THR A 172 -0.46 21.22 -2.06
CA THR A 172 0.06 21.50 -0.71
C THR A 172 -0.77 22.53 0.04
N SER A 173 -1.00 22.29 1.34
CA SER A 173 -1.50 23.29 2.29
C SER A 173 -0.58 23.35 3.50
N ALA A 174 0.33 24.34 3.53
CA ALA A 174 1.39 24.37 4.53
C ALA A 174 1.92 25.79 4.81
N PRO A 175 2.29 26.11 6.06
CA PRO A 175 3.10 27.26 6.35
C PRO A 175 4.54 26.98 5.88
N LEU A 176 5.14 27.97 5.22
CA LEU A 176 6.45 27.89 4.60
C LEU A 176 7.49 28.70 5.37
N LEU A 177 8.74 28.23 5.40
CA LEU A 177 9.84 28.94 6.04
C LEU A 177 10.10 30.29 5.37
N THR A 178 10.43 31.28 6.18
CA THR A 178 10.82 32.61 5.71
C THR A 178 12.30 32.82 6.00
N GLU A 179 13.12 32.78 4.96
CA GLU A 179 14.48 33.28 5.01
C GLU A 179 14.44 34.81 5.05
N ARG A 180 14.95 35.41 6.14
CA ARG A 180 15.25 36.85 6.14
C ARG A 180 16.64 37.07 5.55
N ASN A 181 16.85 38.20 4.88
CA ASN A 181 18.07 38.63 4.17
C ASN A 181 19.38 38.70 5.01
N ASN A 182 19.42 38.14 6.22
CA ASN A 182 20.59 38.07 7.11
C ASN A 182 20.94 36.63 7.54
N GLY A 183 20.47 35.60 6.80
CA GLY A 183 20.71 34.20 7.13
C GLY A 183 19.93 33.66 8.34
N GLN A 184 19.12 34.49 9.00
CA GLN A 184 18.26 34.09 10.11
C GLN A 184 16.91 33.56 9.60
N VAL A 185 16.72 32.24 9.69
CA VAL A 185 15.44 31.57 9.42
C VAL A 185 14.51 31.82 10.61
N THR A 186 13.36 32.47 10.38
CA THR A 186 12.32 32.58 11.42
C THR A 186 11.27 31.51 11.14
N LEU A 187 11.03 30.63 12.12
CA LEU A 187 9.99 29.60 12.02
C LEU A 187 8.61 30.22 11.84
N SER A 188 7.85 29.73 10.86
CA SER A 188 6.43 30.02 10.74
C SER A 188 5.68 29.35 11.91
N GLY A 189 5.09 30.13 12.81
CA GLY A 189 4.25 29.59 13.90
C GLY A 189 2.85 29.15 13.46
N GLY A 190 2.52 29.30 12.18
CA GLY A 190 1.21 28.97 11.62
C GLY A 190 0.94 27.46 11.56
N LYS A 191 -0.33 27.08 11.57
CA LYS A 191 -0.79 25.71 11.31
C LYS A 191 -0.92 25.45 9.81
N GLY A 192 -0.71 24.20 9.40
CA GLY A 192 -1.16 23.66 8.12
C GLY A 192 -2.67 23.76 7.99
N GLY A 193 -3.15 23.84 6.74
CA GLY A 193 -4.56 24.01 6.46
C GLY A 193 -5.28 22.67 6.26
N GLU A 194 -6.52 22.76 5.80
CA GLU A 194 -7.30 21.59 5.39
C GLU A 194 -7.13 21.38 3.87
N LEU A 195 -6.80 20.16 3.47
CA LEU A 195 -6.71 19.75 2.08
C LEU A 195 -7.75 18.66 1.82
N SER A 196 -8.74 18.97 0.99
CA SER A 196 -9.84 18.06 0.66
C SER A 196 -9.90 17.86 -0.85
N ILE A 197 -9.74 16.61 -1.30
CA ILE A 197 -9.76 16.23 -2.71
C ILE A 197 -10.84 15.17 -2.91
N THR A 198 -11.75 15.44 -3.82
CA THR A 198 -12.76 14.46 -4.27
C THR A 198 -12.64 14.30 -5.78
N ALA A 199 -12.24 13.11 -6.23
CA ALA A 199 -12.22 12.74 -7.64
C ALA A 199 -13.17 11.56 -7.86
N THR A 200 -14.25 11.70 -8.62
CA THR A 200 -15.29 10.65 -8.66
C THR A 200 -14.80 9.32 -9.22
N GLU A 201 -13.81 9.33 -10.11
CA GLU A 201 -13.29 8.12 -10.77
C GLU A 201 -11.92 7.74 -10.23
N SER A 202 -10.92 8.64 -10.32
CA SER A 202 -9.53 8.30 -9.99
C SER A 202 -8.68 9.45 -9.45
N ILE A 203 -7.73 9.09 -8.58
CA ILE A 203 -6.55 9.88 -8.24
C ILE A 203 -5.31 9.05 -8.57
N GLU A 204 -4.45 9.56 -9.45
CA GLU A 204 -3.19 8.91 -9.86
C GLU A 204 -2.02 9.83 -9.53
N ILE A 205 -1.06 9.31 -8.75
CA ILE A 205 0.15 10.03 -8.34
C ILE A 205 1.36 9.20 -8.74
N GLN A 206 2.27 9.79 -9.50
CA GLN A 206 3.44 9.08 -10.04
C GLN A 206 4.70 9.96 -10.05
N GLY A 207 5.87 9.32 -9.93
CA GLY A 207 7.15 9.94 -10.25
C GLY A 207 7.52 11.01 -9.24
N GLN A 208 7.56 10.62 -7.96
CA GLN A 208 7.86 11.48 -6.81
C GLN A 208 6.95 12.71 -6.66
N ALA A 209 5.78 12.70 -7.31
CA ALA A 209 4.73 13.67 -7.08
C ALA A 209 4.05 13.45 -5.71
N GLY A 210 3.33 14.47 -5.21
CA GLY A 210 2.68 14.30 -3.92
C GLY A 210 1.55 15.25 -3.56
N ILE A 211 0.83 14.85 -2.52
CA ILE A 211 -0.24 15.61 -1.88
C ILE A 211 0.13 15.76 -0.42
N ALA A 212 0.20 16.98 0.11
CA ALA A 212 0.63 17.18 1.48
C ALA A 212 -0.11 18.28 2.24
N THR A 213 -0.35 18.04 3.52
CA THR A 213 -0.49 19.08 4.52
C THR A 213 0.72 19.02 5.43
N ALA A 214 1.34 20.15 5.73
CA ALA A 214 2.58 20.11 6.50
C ALA A 214 2.66 21.31 7.44
N THR A 215 3.62 21.24 8.35
CA THR A 215 4.08 22.38 9.15
C THR A 215 5.60 22.35 9.26
N LEU A 216 6.22 23.51 9.04
CA LEU A 216 7.67 23.72 9.19
C LEU A 216 8.02 24.40 10.52
N GLY A 217 7.05 24.56 11.45
CA GLY A 217 7.25 25.23 12.73
C GLY A 217 6.37 24.69 13.86
N ASN A 218 5.95 25.55 14.77
CA ASN A 218 5.25 25.13 15.99
C ASN A 218 3.75 24.84 15.80
N GLY A 219 3.16 25.18 14.65
CA GLY A 219 1.76 24.87 14.37
C GLY A 219 1.58 23.42 13.92
N ASP A 220 0.37 22.88 14.02
CA ASP A 220 0.04 21.51 13.60
C ASP A 220 -0.02 21.38 12.06
N ALA A 221 0.28 20.21 11.49
CA ALA A 221 0.40 20.01 10.03
C ALA A 221 -0.92 20.04 9.24
N GLY A 222 -2.08 20.16 9.89
CA GLY A 222 -3.37 20.30 9.21
C GLY A 222 -4.14 18.98 9.07
N LYS A 223 -5.04 18.89 8.09
CA LYS A 223 -5.85 17.68 7.82
C LYS A 223 -5.92 17.39 6.33
N LEU A 224 -5.80 16.13 5.96
CA LEU A 224 -5.82 15.68 4.57
C LEU A 224 -6.95 14.66 4.37
N PHE A 225 -7.87 14.96 3.47
CA PHE A 225 -9.00 14.09 3.10
C PHE A 225 -8.98 13.80 1.61
N LEU A 226 -8.94 12.52 1.24
CA LEU A 226 -9.04 12.06 -0.14
C LEU A 226 -10.25 11.16 -0.32
N LYS A 227 -11.00 11.38 -1.40
CA LYS A 227 -12.10 10.52 -1.80
C LYS A 227 -12.06 10.22 -3.28
N SER A 228 -12.01 8.94 -3.65
CA SER A 228 -12.08 8.54 -5.07
C SER A 228 -12.50 7.10 -5.31
N GLY A 229 -13.00 6.77 -6.50
CA GLY A 229 -13.25 5.37 -6.88
C GLY A 229 -11.98 4.52 -6.81
N ARG A 230 -10.85 5.05 -7.29
CA ARG A 230 -9.53 4.42 -7.20
C ARG A 230 -8.46 5.44 -6.85
N ILE A 231 -7.54 5.06 -5.96
CA ILE A 231 -6.35 5.85 -5.65
C ILE A 231 -5.11 4.99 -5.92
N THR A 232 -4.21 5.51 -6.75
CA THR A 232 -2.99 4.83 -7.18
C THR A 232 -1.78 5.71 -6.93
N LEU A 233 -0.81 5.17 -6.20
CA LEU A 233 0.50 5.77 -5.96
C LEU A 233 1.58 4.84 -6.55
N GLU A 234 2.37 5.37 -7.47
CA GLU A 234 3.47 4.64 -8.11
C GLU A 234 4.77 5.45 -8.15
N GLU A 235 5.90 4.76 -8.30
CA GLU A 235 7.22 5.36 -8.54
C GLU A 235 7.61 6.45 -7.51
N GLY A 236 7.50 6.10 -6.22
CA GLY A 236 7.88 6.99 -5.11
C GLY A 236 6.90 8.14 -4.85
N ALA A 237 5.65 8.02 -5.30
CA ALA A 237 4.59 8.98 -5.00
C ALA A 237 4.28 9.06 -3.50
N THR A 238 3.86 10.24 -3.02
CA THR A 238 3.67 10.48 -1.58
C THR A 238 2.35 11.18 -1.26
N ILE A 239 1.63 10.67 -0.26
CA ILE A 239 0.59 11.42 0.48
C ILE A 239 1.13 11.64 1.89
N SER A 240 1.19 12.89 2.35
CA SER A 240 1.86 13.22 3.63
C SER A 240 1.09 14.24 4.46
N ALA A 241 1.09 14.02 5.77
CA ALA A 241 0.61 14.95 6.78
C ALA A 241 1.70 15.25 7.84
N ASP A 242 2.96 15.12 7.46
CA ASP A 242 4.09 15.09 8.40
C ASP A 242 4.39 16.47 9.02
N THR A 243 4.98 16.46 10.22
CA THR A 243 5.72 17.62 10.73
C THR A 243 7.20 17.47 10.42
N ILE A 244 7.83 18.56 9.96
CA ILE A 244 9.18 18.48 9.41
C ILE A 244 10.25 18.65 10.51
N ILE A 245 11.24 17.75 10.52
CA ILE A 245 12.48 17.84 11.32
C ILE A 245 13.66 18.19 10.42
N GLY A 246 14.50 19.10 10.90
CA GLY A 246 15.91 19.09 10.53
C GLY A 246 16.53 20.48 10.61
N PRO A 247 17.83 20.61 10.91
CA PRO A 247 18.51 21.88 10.77
C PRO A 247 18.36 22.36 9.32
N VAL A 248 17.77 23.54 9.13
CA VAL A 248 17.74 24.19 7.82
C VAL A 248 19.17 24.59 7.52
N ALA A 249 19.84 23.84 6.65
CA ALA A 249 21.10 24.27 6.07
C ALA A 249 20.74 25.41 5.12
N THR A 250 20.87 26.65 5.58
CA THR A 250 20.88 27.79 4.67
C THR A 250 22.09 27.62 3.77
N SER A 251 21.91 27.86 2.47
CA SER A 251 22.88 27.52 1.42
C SER A 251 24.25 28.23 1.51
N THR A 252 24.56 28.93 2.60
CA THR A 252 25.77 29.76 2.70
C THR A 252 26.49 29.76 4.06
N ASP A 253 26.04 29.09 5.12
CA ASP A 253 26.87 28.99 6.33
C ASP A 253 26.48 27.78 7.19
N SER A 254 27.49 27.06 7.70
CA SER A 254 27.38 25.77 8.40
C SER A 254 26.74 25.86 9.80
N VAL A 255 25.88 26.86 10.05
CA VAL A 255 25.09 26.93 11.27
C VAL A 255 23.82 26.12 11.07
N ALA A 256 23.90 24.83 11.40
CA ALA A 256 22.73 24.02 11.67
C ALA A 256 21.98 24.62 12.88
N THR A 257 21.06 25.56 12.65
CA THR A 257 20.10 25.95 13.69
C THR A 257 19.18 24.75 13.90
N SER A 258 19.33 24.06 15.03
CA SER A 258 18.35 23.07 15.48
C SER A 258 17.01 23.75 15.62
N ILE A 259 16.11 23.50 14.67
CA ILE A 259 14.73 23.99 14.74
C ILE A 259 13.90 22.94 15.47
N ASN A 260 13.59 23.25 16.74
CA ASN A 260 12.67 22.46 17.55
C ASN A 260 11.23 22.83 17.14
N ALA A 261 10.69 22.15 16.13
CA ALA A 261 9.29 22.27 15.72
C ALA A 261 8.40 21.42 16.64
N PHE A 262 7.49 22.03 17.41
CA PHE A 262 6.66 21.32 18.41
C PHE A 262 5.23 20.97 17.95
N GLY A 263 4.91 21.18 16.66
CA GLY A 263 3.58 20.94 16.11
C GLY A 263 3.20 19.46 16.05
N ASN A 264 1.92 19.13 16.15
CA ASN A 264 1.45 17.76 15.91
C ASN A 264 1.35 17.48 14.41
N ALA A 265 1.57 16.22 14.02
CA ALA A 265 1.33 15.78 12.65
C ALA A 265 -0.17 15.78 12.34
N GLY A 266 -0.50 15.88 11.06
CA GLY A 266 -1.88 15.99 10.59
C GLY A 266 -2.50 14.61 10.40
N ASP A 267 -3.83 14.57 10.46
CA ASP A 267 -4.57 13.33 10.20
C ASP A 267 -4.80 13.15 8.70
N ILE A 268 -4.67 11.91 8.22
CA ILE A 268 -4.99 11.49 6.85
C ILE A 268 -6.25 10.61 6.89
N THR A 269 -7.24 10.95 6.07
CA THR A 269 -8.41 10.11 5.83
C THR A 269 -8.56 9.83 4.35
N ILE A 270 -8.64 8.54 4.00
CA ILE A 270 -8.79 8.08 2.63
C ILE A 270 -10.07 7.25 2.51
N GLU A 271 -10.98 7.68 1.65
CA GLU A 271 -12.17 6.93 1.25
C GLU A 271 -12.06 6.49 -0.21
N THR A 272 -12.02 5.19 -0.46
CA THR A 272 -11.94 4.67 -1.83
C THR A 272 -12.63 3.33 -2.02
N ASN A 273 -12.70 2.85 -3.26
CA ASN A 273 -12.99 1.43 -3.49
C ASN A 273 -11.68 0.64 -3.52
N GLN A 274 -10.67 1.16 -4.22
CA GLN A 274 -9.39 0.49 -4.43
C GLN A 274 -8.23 1.45 -4.12
N LEU A 275 -7.38 1.08 -3.16
CA LEU A 275 -6.12 1.76 -2.88
C LEU A 275 -4.95 0.89 -3.33
N MET A 276 -4.04 1.47 -4.11
CA MET A 276 -2.83 0.82 -4.59
C MET A 276 -1.60 1.68 -4.30
N VAL A 277 -0.66 1.14 -3.52
CA VAL A 277 0.59 1.81 -3.11
C VAL A 277 1.76 0.93 -3.55
N ARG A 278 2.50 1.37 -4.57
CA ARG A 278 3.53 0.54 -5.21
C ARG A 278 4.85 1.24 -5.43
N SER A 279 5.91 0.45 -5.61
CA SER A 279 7.20 0.90 -6.13
C SER A 279 7.83 2.04 -5.30
N GLY A 280 7.90 1.86 -3.98
CA GLY A 280 8.47 2.82 -3.03
C GLY A 280 7.57 4.02 -2.71
N SER A 281 6.32 3.99 -3.14
CA SER A 281 5.31 5.02 -2.81
C SER A 281 4.81 4.90 -1.37
N ARG A 282 4.36 6.01 -0.77
CA ARG A 282 4.04 6.06 0.66
C ARG A 282 2.86 6.95 1.04
N ILE A 283 2.24 6.60 2.16
CA ILE A 283 1.25 7.41 2.87
C ILE A 283 1.76 7.62 4.29
N GLY A 284 1.99 8.88 4.72
CA GLY A 284 2.73 9.17 5.95
C GLY A 284 2.12 10.27 6.82
N ALA A 285 2.12 10.08 8.15
CA ALA A 285 1.72 11.08 9.15
C ALA A 285 2.71 11.12 10.34
N ALA A 286 3.99 11.22 10.01
CA ALA A 286 5.12 11.26 10.94
C ALA A 286 5.23 12.60 11.69
N THR A 287 5.65 12.51 12.95
CA THR A 287 5.84 13.67 13.84
C THR A 287 7.26 13.78 14.36
N ALA A 288 7.52 14.94 14.91
CA ALA A 288 8.79 15.47 15.33
C ALA A 288 8.76 16.08 16.71
N ASN A 289 9.87 16.01 17.45
CA ASN A 289 10.04 16.67 18.75
C ASN A 289 8.81 16.43 19.66
N ALA A 290 8.40 17.41 20.45
CA ALA A 290 7.25 17.25 21.35
C ALA A 290 5.87 17.20 20.67
N GLY A 291 5.76 17.02 19.35
CA GLY A 291 4.50 16.81 18.64
C GLY A 291 3.94 15.39 18.84
N LYS A 292 2.61 15.23 18.80
CA LYS A 292 1.95 13.91 18.66
C LYS A 292 1.99 13.47 17.19
N GLY A 293 2.02 12.16 16.96
CA GLY A 293 1.83 11.57 15.63
C GLY A 293 0.41 11.82 15.12
N GLY A 294 0.26 11.92 13.79
CA GLY A 294 -1.03 12.09 13.14
C GLY A 294 -1.62 10.73 12.82
N ASN A 295 -2.94 10.58 12.86
CA ASN A 295 -3.56 9.29 12.59
C ASN A 295 -3.83 9.10 11.09
N ILE A 296 -3.79 7.86 10.62
CA ILE A 296 -4.18 7.51 9.25
C ILE A 296 -5.36 6.55 9.30
N THR A 297 -6.46 6.94 8.65
CA THR A 297 -7.65 6.09 8.48
C THR A 297 -7.88 5.82 6.99
N ILE A 298 -7.85 4.56 6.60
CA ILE A 298 -8.11 4.09 5.23
C ILE A 298 -9.38 3.25 5.22
N ASN A 299 -10.38 3.71 4.47
CA ASN A 299 -11.62 2.99 4.21
C ASN A 299 -11.70 2.67 2.71
N ALA A 300 -11.36 1.43 2.35
CA ALA A 300 -11.37 0.97 0.96
C ALA A 300 -12.40 -0.14 0.76
N SER A 301 -13.51 0.13 0.08
CA SER A 301 -14.66 -0.80 0.03
C SER A 301 -14.36 -2.16 -0.64
N GLU A 302 -13.34 -2.24 -1.50
CA GLU A 302 -12.96 -3.46 -2.23
C GLU A 302 -11.58 -3.98 -1.83
N SER A 303 -10.53 -3.18 -2.00
CA SER A 303 -9.15 -3.64 -1.74
C SER A 303 -8.17 -2.54 -1.34
N VAL A 304 -7.16 -2.96 -0.58
CA VAL A 304 -5.89 -2.26 -0.36
C VAL A 304 -4.75 -3.17 -0.81
N GLU A 305 -3.90 -2.67 -1.69
CA GLU A 305 -2.71 -3.35 -2.19
C GLU A 305 -1.48 -2.50 -1.90
N VAL A 306 -0.53 -3.02 -1.13
CA VAL A 306 0.76 -2.40 -0.83
C VAL A 306 1.85 -3.34 -1.34
N ILE A 307 2.60 -2.94 -2.36
CA ILE A 307 3.48 -3.88 -3.08
C ILE A 307 4.83 -3.25 -3.39
N GLY A 308 5.90 -3.95 -3.01
CA GLY A 308 7.25 -3.67 -3.46
C GLY A 308 7.99 -2.61 -2.63
N THR A 309 9.16 -2.26 -3.15
CA THR A 309 10.05 -1.21 -2.65
C THR A 309 10.40 -0.25 -3.79
N SER A 310 11.12 0.82 -3.50
CA SER A 310 11.70 1.71 -4.51
C SER A 310 12.65 0.95 -5.43
N ALA A 311 12.96 1.52 -6.61
CA ALA A 311 13.80 0.87 -7.61
C ALA A 311 15.21 0.48 -7.11
N ASP A 312 15.72 1.15 -6.07
CA ASP A 312 17.00 0.84 -5.41
C ASP A 312 16.85 -0.13 -4.21
N GLY A 313 15.63 -0.56 -3.90
CA GLY A 313 15.31 -1.46 -2.79
C GLY A 313 15.36 -0.82 -1.40
N THR A 314 15.57 0.51 -1.29
CA THR A 314 15.86 1.16 0.00
C THR A 314 14.62 1.70 0.72
N VAL A 315 13.55 1.96 -0.01
CA VAL A 315 12.32 2.55 0.51
C VAL A 315 11.16 1.57 0.31
N PRO A 316 10.59 1.00 1.38
CA PRO A 316 9.40 0.17 1.25
C PRO A 316 8.19 0.99 0.78
N SER A 317 7.33 0.35 -0.04
CA SER A 317 5.99 0.87 -0.21
C SER A 317 5.18 0.66 1.06
N GLY A 318 4.39 1.64 1.46
CA GLY A 318 3.71 1.49 2.75
C GLY A 318 2.86 2.63 3.27
N VAL A 319 2.28 2.36 4.43
CA VAL A 319 1.49 3.28 5.24
C VAL A 319 2.18 3.44 6.59
N PHE A 320 2.52 4.67 6.95
CA PHE A 320 3.43 4.96 8.05
C PHE A 320 2.88 6.04 8.98
N THR A 321 2.76 5.72 10.26
CA THR A 321 2.77 6.71 11.33
C THR A 321 4.08 6.57 12.08
N ALA A 322 4.67 7.71 12.45
CA ALA A 322 5.95 7.68 13.15
C ALA A 322 6.06 8.80 14.18
N ALA A 323 6.71 8.51 15.30
CA ALA A 323 7.32 9.51 16.16
C ALA A 323 8.84 9.42 15.96
N LEU A 324 9.43 10.42 15.31
CA LEU A 324 10.83 10.42 14.89
C LEU A 324 11.79 10.68 16.06
N PRO A 325 13.12 10.56 15.87
CA PRO A 325 14.08 10.84 16.93
C PRO A 325 13.91 12.23 17.54
N GLY A 326 13.96 12.30 18.87
CA GLY A 326 13.65 13.51 19.64
C GLY A 326 12.17 13.69 19.96
N SER A 327 11.29 12.81 19.46
CA SER A 327 9.88 12.86 19.84
C SER A 327 9.62 12.39 21.26
N THR A 328 8.79 13.12 22.00
CA THR A 328 8.48 12.81 23.43
C THR A 328 7.02 12.39 23.66
N LYS A 329 6.24 12.24 22.58
CA LYS A 329 4.84 11.83 22.64
C LYS A 329 4.60 10.62 21.74
N LYS A 330 3.47 9.93 22.00
CA LYS A 330 3.02 8.77 21.24
C LYS A 330 2.94 9.04 19.72
N ALA A 331 3.37 8.06 18.92
CA ALA A 331 3.16 8.04 17.47
C ALA A 331 1.66 7.95 17.11
N GLY A 332 1.33 8.18 15.84
CA GLY A 332 -0.06 8.13 15.37
C GLY A 332 -0.58 6.70 15.26
N ASP A 333 -1.88 6.52 15.36
CA ASP A 333 -2.53 5.22 15.14
C ASP A 333 -2.89 5.03 13.65
N LEU A 334 -2.90 3.77 13.21
CA LEU A 334 -3.29 3.34 11.86
C LEU A 334 -4.58 2.51 11.91
N GLU A 335 -5.56 2.88 11.09
CA GLU A 335 -6.79 2.11 10.91
C GLU A 335 -7.02 1.81 9.42
N ILE A 336 -7.18 0.52 9.08
CA ILE A 336 -7.46 0.07 7.71
C ILE A 336 -8.71 -0.81 7.72
N THR A 337 -9.76 -0.35 7.04
CA THR A 337 -10.96 -1.15 6.79
C THR A 337 -11.09 -1.46 5.30
N THR A 338 -11.12 -2.75 4.92
CA THR A 338 -11.23 -3.14 3.52
C THR A 338 -11.90 -4.49 3.23
N GLY A 339 -12.22 -4.75 1.96
CA GLY A 339 -12.62 -6.07 1.46
C GLY A 339 -11.47 -7.07 1.50
N LYS A 340 -10.32 -6.68 0.93
CA LYS A 340 -9.11 -7.50 0.81
C LYS A 340 -7.87 -6.65 1.07
N LEU A 341 -6.91 -7.19 1.81
CA LEU A 341 -5.61 -6.55 2.05
C LEU A 341 -4.50 -7.44 1.51
N THR A 342 -3.63 -6.87 0.66
CA THR A 342 -2.46 -7.55 0.09
C THR A 342 -1.20 -6.75 0.41
N LEU A 343 -0.21 -7.40 1.05
CA LEU A 343 1.14 -6.88 1.27
C LEU A 343 2.12 -7.81 0.58
N GLU A 344 2.91 -7.30 -0.37
CA GLU A 344 3.86 -8.12 -1.13
C GLU A 344 5.23 -7.43 -1.30
N ASP A 345 6.28 -8.23 -1.47
CA ASP A 345 7.60 -7.82 -1.98
C ASP A 345 8.29 -6.72 -1.13
N GLY A 346 8.30 -6.85 0.20
CA GLY A 346 8.94 -5.90 1.12
C GLY A 346 8.07 -4.71 1.51
N ALA A 347 6.77 -4.75 1.21
CA ALA A 347 5.81 -3.74 1.63
C ALA A 347 5.63 -3.69 3.16
N GLU A 348 5.31 -2.50 3.69
CA GLU A 348 5.25 -2.26 5.13
C GLU A 348 4.00 -1.44 5.57
N ILE A 349 3.35 -1.86 6.65
CA ILE A 349 2.37 -1.08 7.41
C ILE A 349 2.90 -0.89 8.82
N SER A 350 3.06 0.35 9.27
CA SER A 350 3.97 0.62 10.38
C SER A 350 3.60 1.83 11.22
N ALA A 351 3.60 1.65 12.54
CA ALA A 351 3.25 2.67 13.54
C ALA A 351 4.35 2.79 14.62
N GLN A 352 5.51 3.32 14.23
CA GLN A 352 6.73 3.26 15.05
C GLN A 352 7.00 4.53 15.88
N SER A 353 7.78 4.39 16.94
CA SER A 353 8.36 5.49 17.71
C SER A 353 9.87 5.31 17.88
N GLN A 354 10.64 6.14 17.18
CA GLN A 354 12.09 6.26 17.33
C GLN A 354 12.49 7.29 18.41
N GLY A 355 11.49 7.84 19.11
CA GLY A 355 11.65 8.79 20.22
C GLY A 355 11.52 8.14 21.59
N GLU A 356 11.20 8.98 22.57
CA GLU A 356 10.86 8.63 23.96
C GLU A 356 9.36 8.33 24.14
N GLY A 357 8.54 8.51 23.10
CA GLY A 357 7.10 8.23 23.15
C GLY A 357 6.74 6.77 22.85
N ASP A 358 5.53 6.37 23.22
CA ASP A 358 4.95 5.08 22.86
C ASP A 358 4.79 4.92 21.34
N ALA A 359 4.84 3.68 20.86
CA ALA A 359 4.46 3.35 19.49
C ALA A 359 2.95 3.54 19.25
N GLY A 360 2.56 3.66 17.98
CA GLY A 360 1.17 3.74 17.58
C GLY A 360 0.51 2.36 17.52
N ASN A 361 -0.82 2.32 17.55
CA ASN A 361 -1.59 1.10 17.37
C ASN A 361 -1.93 0.91 15.89
N ILE A 362 -2.11 -0.35 15.47
CA ILE A 362 -2.57 -0.74 14.13
C ILE A 362 -3.85 -1.57 14.30
N ASP A 363 -4.99 -1.09 13.79
CA ASP A 363 -6.25 -1.86 13.67
C ASP A 363 -6.57 -2.13 12.19
N ILE A 364 -6.57 -3.40 11.81
CA ILE A 364 -6.83 -3.86 10.45
C ILE A 364 -8.11 -4.72 10.45
N ASN A 365 -9.12 -4.26 9.74
CA ASN A 365 -10.40 -4.94 9.58
C ASN A 365 -10.65 -5.30 8.11
N VAL A 366 -10.57 -6.58 7.79
CA VAL A 366 -10.69 -7.11 6.43
C VAL A 366 -11.89 -8.04 6.33
N SER A 367 -12.86 -7.75 5.47
CA SER A 367 -14.10 -8.54 5.42
C SER A 367 -13.99 -9.88 4.66
N ASP A 368 -12.93 -10.10 3.89
CA ASP A 368 -12.58 -11.36 3.23
C ASP A 368 -11.20 -11.87 3.67
N ARG A 369 -10.11 -11.39 3.06
CA ARG A 369 -8.79 -11.98 3.24
C ARG A 369 -7.65 -10.99 3.35
N LEU A 370 -6.76 -11.23 4.30
CA LEU A 370 -5.43 -10.65 4.37
C LEU A 370 -4.42 -11.64 3.78
N THR A 371 -3.61 -11.19 2.82
CA THR A 371 -2.48 -11.96 2.28
C THR A 371 -1.22 -11.14 2.40
N ALA A 372 -0.20 -11.69 3.05
CA ALA A 372 1.15 -11.15 3.10
C ALA A 372 2.10 -12.17 2.46
N THR A 373 2.96 -11.72 1.55
CA THR A 373 4.08 -12.49 0.99
C THR A 373 5.31 -11.60 1.02
N ASP A 374 6.25 -11.89 1.92
CA ASP A 374 7.40 -11.01 2.22
C ASP A 374 6.94 -9.59 2.63
N GLY A 375 5.87 -9.47 3.43
CA GLY A 375 5.27 -8.20 3.81
C GLY A 375 5.14 -8.02 5.32
N ASN A 376 5.29 -6.78 5.80
CA ASN A 376 5.50 -6.47 7.22
C ASN A 376 4.38 -5.62 7.83
N ILE A 377 3.93 -6.00 9.04
CA ILE A 377 3.02 -5.22 9.89
C ILE A 377 3.70 -4.99 11.24
N ILE A 378 4.09 -3.74 11.53
CA ILE A 378 5.03 -3.45 12.61
C ILE A 378 4.54 -2.32 13.53
N THR A 379 4.59 -2.56 14.84
CA THR A 379 4.70 -1.49 15.84
C THR A 379 6.04 -1.62 16.55
N ALA A 380 6.81 -0.55 16.64
CA ALA A 380 8.13 -0.61 17.27
C ALA A 380 8.40 0.65 18.06
N THR A 381 9.07 0.52 19.20
CA THR A 381 9.60 1.68 19.94
C THR A 381 11.03 1.45 20.38
N THR A 382 11.81 2.54 20.40
CA THR A 382 13.19 2.50 20.89
C THR A 382 13.28 2.39 22.41
N GLN A 383 12.42 3.09 23.16
CA GLN A 383 12.64 3.33 24.60
C GLN A 383 11.39 3.30 25.48
N SER A 384 10.18 3.16 24.91
CA SER A 384 8.92 3.24 25.69
C SER A 384 8.00 2.04 25.45
N ALA A 385 6.67 2.19 25.60
CA ALA A 385 5.75 1.07 25.45
C ALA A 385 5.45 0.74 23.98
N GLY A 386 5.37 -0.56 23.68
CA GLY A 386 4.99 -1.06 22.35
C GLY A 386 3.51 -0.85 22.05
N GLY A 387 3.17 -0.70 20.76
CA GLY A 387 1.81 -0.47 20.30
C GLY A 387 1.04 -1.77 20.06
N GLU A 388 -0.28 -1.71 20.11
CA GLU A 388 -1.15 -2.88 19.82
C GLU A 388 -1.30 -3.09 18.30
N ILE A 389 -1.18 -4.34 17.86
CA ILE A 389 -1.62 -4.78 16.53
C ILE A 389 -2.88 -5.62 16.70
N LYS A 390 -3.97 -5.21 16.05
CA LYS A 390 -5.23 -5.94 16.01
C LYS A 390 -5.62 -6.20 14.57
N ILE A 391 -5.85 -7.47 14.24
CA ILE A 391 -6.23 -7.91 12.90
C ILE A 391 -7.50 -8.74 12.97
N THR A 392 -8.51 -8.37 12.20
CA THR A 392 -9.74 -9.13 12.00
C THR A 392 -9.91 -9.45 10.52
N ALA A 393 -9.98 -10.73 10.16
CA ALA A 393 -10.21 -11.17 8.78
C ALA A 393 -10.87 -12.54 8.72
N LYS A 394 -11.57 -12.93 7.64
CA LYS A 394 -12.05 -14.33 7.53
C LYS A 394 -10.90 -15.31 7.31
N ASP A 395 -9.96 -14.93 6.45
CA ASP A 395 -8.78 -15.73 6.11
C ASP A 395 -7.52 -14.86 6.20
N ILE A 396 -6.48 -15.37 6.85
CA ILE A 396 -5.16 -14.73 6.92
C ILE A 396 -4.12 -15.72 6.38
N ARG A 397 -3.34 -15.26 5.40
CA ARG A 397 -2.26 -16.03 4.79
C ARG A 397 -0.95 -15.26 4.87
N LEU A 398 0.03 -15.83 5.56
CA LEU A 398 1.40 -15.32 5.68
C LEU A 398 2.34 -16.29 4.95
N ARG A 399 3.21 -15.76 4.09
CA ARG A 399 4.14 -16.56 3.27
C ARG A 399 5.47 -15.84 3.12
N GLY A 400 6.50 -16.61 2.77
CA GLY A 400 7.84 -16.06 2.60
C GLY A 400 8.35 -15.58 3.96
N ASP A 401 8.76 -14.32 4.03
CA ASP A 401 9.30 -13.62 5.19
C ASP A 401 8.30 -12.55 5.67
N SER A 402 7.05 -12.97 5.93
CA SER A 402 5.99 -12.04 6.33
C SER A 402 5.88 -11.93 7.84
N ASP A 403 6.05 -10.73 8.37
CA ASP A 403 6.08 -10.50 9.81
C ASP A 403 4.91 -9.69 10.36
N ILE A 404 4.41 -10.11 11.52
CA ILE A 404 3.53 -9.33 12.38
C ILE A 404 4.23 -9.13 13.71
N THR A 405 4.78 -7.93 13.93
CA THR A 405 5.71 -7.70 15.03
C THR A 405 5.38 -6.48 15.86
N THR A 406 5.36 -6.66 17.18
CA THR A 406 5.48 -5.56 18.14
C THR A 406 6.84 -5.65 18.82
N SER A 407 7.53 -4.52 18.99
CA SER A 407 8.87 -4.53 19.59
C SER A 407 9.18 -3.31 20.46
N VAL A 408 9.94 -3.55 21.53
CA VAL A 408 10.58 -2.53 22.36
C VAL A 408 12.08 -2.81 22.40
N PHE A 409 12.88 -1.96 21.76
CA PHE A 409 14.33 -2.17 21.62
C PHE A 409 15.07 -2.04 22.95
N SER A 410 14.67 -1.10 23.80
CA SER A 410 15.25 -0.86 25.11
C SER A 410 14.23 -0.22 26.06
N GLY A 411 14.48 -0.28 27.37
CA GLY A 411 13.58 0.29 28.37
C GLY A 411 12.70 -0.75 29.06
N ALA A 412 12.29 -0.44 30.29
CA ALA A 412 11.56 -1.35 31.18
C ALA A 412 10.05 -1.43 30.89
N ASP A 413 9.57 -0.68 29.90
CA ASP A 413 8.17 -0.69 29.48
C ASP A 413 7.80 -2.00 28.77
N ASN A 414 6.50 -2.26 28.66
CA ASN A 414 6.00 -3.52 28.13
C ASN A 414 5.98 -3.52 26.58
N GLY A 415 6.18 -4.71 26.01
CA GLY A 415 5.96 -5.00 24.60
C GLY A 415 4.51 -4.80 24.18
N GLY A 416 4.29 -4.57 22.89
CA GLY A 416 2.96 -4.36 22.33
C GLY A 416 2.16 -5.66 22.23
N ASN A 417 0.84 -5.61 22.37
CA ASN A 417 0.00 -6.81 22.23
C ASN A 417 -0.32 -7.09 20.76
N ILE A 418 -0.51 -8.36 20.42
CA ILE A 418 -1.00 -8.80 19.11
C ILE A 418 -2.31 -9.56 19.32
N THR A 419 -3.39 -9.13 18.66
CA THR A 419 -4.68 -9.82 18.66
C THR A 419 -5.08 -10.17 17.23
N ILE A 420 -5.25 -11.45 16.94
CA ILE A 420 -5.67 -11.95 15.63
C ILE A 420 -7.00 -12.67 15.76
N THR A 421 -8.03 -12.19 15.07
CA THR A 421 -9.36 -12.80 15.00
C THR A 421 -9.64 -13.26 13.57
N THR A 422 -9.73 -14.56 13.34
CA THR A 422 -9.94 -15.10 11.98
C THR A 422 -10.56 -16.48 11.93
N ASP A 423 -11.27 -16.82 10.84
CA ASP A 423 -11.80 -18.18 10.63
C ASP A 423 -10.67 -19.17 10.28
N SER A 424 -9.61 -18.70 9.61
CA SER A 424 -8.41 -19.50 9.34
C SER A 424 -7.14 -18.66 9.27
N LEU A 425 -6.10 -19.10 9.99
CA LEU A 425 -4.75 -18.57 9.88
C LEU A 425 -3.81 -19.61 9.25
N ILE A 426 -3.15 -19.25 8.15
CA ILE A 426 -2.15 -20.09 7.48
C ILE A 426 -0.84 -19.31 7.42
N ALA A 427 0.22 -19.85 7.99
CA ALA A 427 1.56 -19.28 7.97
C ALA A 427 2.56 -20.32 7.42
N PHE A 428 3.41 -19.90 6.49
CA PHE A 428 4.38 -20.77 5.82
C PHE A 428 5.73 -20.09 5.66
N ALA A 429 6.76 -20.90 5.37
CA ALA A 429 8.14 -20.46 5.25
C ALA A 429 8.63 -19.81 6.56
N ASP A 430 9.06 -18.56 6.52
CA ASP A 430 9.72 -17.81 7.59
C ASP A 430 8.84 -16.71 8.16
N SER A 431 7.51 -16.91 8.09
CA SER A 431 6.56 -15.87 8.50
C SER A 431 6.32 -15.90 9.99
N ASP A 432 6.60 -14.79 10.68
CA ASP A 432 6.63 -14.74 12.13
C ASP A 432 5.56 -13.85 12.77
N ILE A 433 5.23 -14.16 14.03
CA ILE A 433 4.33 -13.36 14.87
C ILE A 433 5.00 -13.13 16.22
N LEU A 434 5.57 -11.93 16.40
CA LEU A 434 6.51 -11.65 17.49
C LEU A 434 6.07 -10.46 18.35
N ALA A 435 6.01 -10.62 19.67
CA ALA A 435 5.65 -9.57 20.62
C ALA A 435 6.73 -9.36 21.68
N PHE A 436 7.80 -8.67 21.28
CA PHE A 436 9.06 -8.61 22.03
C PHE A 436 9.22 -7.33 22.86
N ALA A 437 9.90 -7.46 24.00
CA ALA A 437 10.48 -6.32 24.73
C ALA A 437 11.81 -6.70 25.36
N ARG A 438 12.90 -5.96 25.08
CA ARG A 438 14.24 -6.36 25.53
C ARG A 438 14.41 -6.35 27.04
N ASP A 439 14.13 -5.20 27.65
CA ASP A 439 14.44 -4.94 29.07
C ASP A 439 13.18 -4.99 29.96
N GLY A 440 11.98 -5.09 29.36
CA GLY A 440 10.67 -5.09 30.04
C GLY A 440 9.90 -6.42 29.97
N ARG A 441 8.57 -6.37 30.11
CA ARG A 441 7.70 -7.53 29.89
C ARG A 441 7.33 -7.65 28.41
N GLY A 442 7.34 -8.85 27.84
CA GLY A 442 6.88 -9.12 26.48
C GLY A 442 5.38 -8.88 26.33
N GLY A 443 4.93 -8.67 25.10
CA GLY A 443 3.53 -8.44 24.81
C GLY A 443 2.70 -9.72 24.81
N ASN A 444 1.38 -9.61 24.98
CA ASN A 444 0.49 -10.77 24.87
C ASN A 444 0.12 -11.01 23.41
N ILE A 445 0.13 -12.28 22.98
CA ILE A 445 -0.33 -12.70 21.65
C ILE A 445 -1.59 -13.54 21.82
N THR A 446 -2.72 -13.04 21.32
CA THR A 446 -4.03 -13.68 21.45
C THR A 446 -4.59 -14.05 20.08
N PHE A 447 -4.88 -15.33 19.89
CA PHE A 447 -5.56 -15.85 18.71
C PHE A 447 -7.02 -16.17 19.03
N THR A 448 -7.93 -15.69 18.21
CA THR A 448 -9.32 -16.14 18.17
C THR A 448 -9.55 -16.75 16.79
N THR A 449 -9.18 -18.02 16.66
CA THR A 449 -9.34 -18.78 15.41
C THR A 449 -9.63 -20.24 15.68
N PRO A 450 -10.49 -20.91 14.91
CA PRO A 450 -10.67 -22.36 15.00
C PRO A 450 -9.55 -23.14 14.30
N ILE A 451 -8.80 -22.52 13.38
CA ILE A 451 -7.83 -23.21 12.51
C ILE A 451 -6.53 -22.40 12.40
N PHE A 452 -5.40 -23.06 12.72
CA PHE A 452 -4.05 -22.53 12.51
C PHE A 452 -3.16 -23.57 11.82
N PHE A 453 -2.61 -23.27 10.65
CA PHE A 453 -1.59 -24.10 10.00
C PHE A 453 -0.26 -23.34 9.92
N GLY A 454 0.72 -23.74 10.72
CA GLY A 454 2.10 -23.23 10.66
C GLY A 454 3.06 -24.35 10.22
N PHE A 455 3.80 -24.17 9.12
CA PHE A 455 4.83 -25.15 8.74
C PHE A 455 6.03 -25.08 9.68
N ALA A 456 6.46 -26.24 10.17
CA ALA A 456 7.60 -26.37 11.09
C ALA A 456 7.51 -25.51 12.37
N PHE A 457 6.31 -25.03 12.73
CA PHE A 457 6.07 -24.17 13.88
C PHE A 457 6.60 -24.79 15.17
N ARG A 458 7.40 -24.01 15.92
CA ARG A 458 7.85 -24.35 17.28
C ARG A 458 7.61 -23.15 18.19
N PRO A 459 6.92 -23.31 19.32
CA PRO A 459 6.90 -22.27 20.34
C PRO A 459 8.34 -21.98 20.77
N ALA A 460 8.83 -20.77 20.49
CA ALA A 460 10.17 -20.40 20.91
C ALA A 460 10.20 -20.24 22.44
N PRO A 461 11.17 -20.84 23.16
CA PRO A 461 11.26 -20.74 24.61
C PRO A 461 11.35 -19.29 25.08
N PRO A 462 10.84 -18.96 26.28
CA PRO A 462 11.02 -17.63 26.82
C PRO A 462 12.50 -17.28 27.02
N GLY A 463 12.88 -16.07 26.62
CA GLY A 463 14.27 -15.62 26.65
C GLY A 463 15.09 -16.01 25.41
N THR A 464 14.42 -16.51 24.37
CA THR A 464 15.05 -16.67 23.04
C THR A 464 15.39 -15.29 22.49
N ASP A 465 16.58 -15.16 21.89
CA ASP A 465 16.96 -13.95 21.17
C ASP A 465 16.08 -13.79 19.92
N PRO A 466 15.26 -12.74 19.81
CA PRO A 466 14.37 -12.54 18.66
C PRO A 466 15.12 -12.48 17.33
N ALA A 467 16.38 -12.05 17.34
CA ALA A 467 17.21 -12.01 16.13
C ALA A 467 17.56 -13.41 15.58
N THR A 468 17.19 -14.48 16.30
CA THR A 468 17.35 -15.88 15.84
C THR A 468 16.05 -16.51 15.36
N LEU A 469 14.93 -15.79 15.52
CA LEU A 469 13.60 -16.23 15.08
C LEU A 469 13.39 -15.86 13.62
N ASP A 470 13.76 -14.65 13.27
CA ASP A 470 13.80 -14.19 11.89
C ASP A 470 14.90 -14.91 11.06
N ASN A 471 14.66 -15.11 9.77
CA ASN A 471 15.58 -15.68 8.78
C ASN A 471 16.03 -17.13 9.11
N ASN A 472 15.15 -17.94 9.71
CA ASN A 472 15.47 -19.32 10.12
C ASN A 472 14.69 -20.41 9.36
N ASN A 473 13.94 -19.99 8.34
CA ASN A 473 13.04 -20.77 7.50
C ASN A 473 11.92 -21.49 8.25
N ARG A 474 11.37 -20.89 9.30
CA ARG A 474 10.26 -21.48 10.07
C ARG A 474 9.31 -20.39 10.53
N VAL A 475 8.06 -20.80 10.76
CA VAL A 475 7.08 -19.95 11.43
C VAL A 475 7.39 -19.95 12.93
N ASP A 476 7.67 -18.78 13.49
CA ASP A 476 7.86 -18.58 14.92
C ASP A 476 6.76 -17.68 15.52
N ILE A 477 6.25 -18.10 16.68
CA ILE A 477 5.33 -17.29 17.50
C ILE A 477 5.97 -17.13 18.85
N ASN A 478 6.28 -15.88 19.22
CA ASN A 478 7.08 -15.63 20.40
C ASN A 478 6.76 -14.31 21.08
N ALA A 479 6.73 -14.34 22.42
CA ALA A 479 6.52 -13.19 23.29
C ALA A 479 7.68 -13.03 24.29
N SER A 480 8.91 -13.36 23.87
CA SER A 480 10.09 -13.33 24.75
C SER A 480 10.46 -11.91 25.14
N ALA A 481 10.96 -11.80 26.37
CA ALA A 481 11.42 -10.57 26.99
C ALA A 481 12.15 -10.92 28.31
N ALA A 482 12.58 -9.91 29.06
CA ALA A 482 13.05 -10.11 30.44
C ALA A 482 11.98 -10.78 31.33
N ILE A 483 10.71 -10.40 31.13
CA ILE A 483 9.54 -11.13 31.66
C ILE A 483 8.66 -11.52 30.48
N PRO A 484 8.47 -12.81 30.17
CA PRO A 484 7.70 -13.22 29.00
C PRO A 484 6.23 -12.75 29.02
N GLY A 485 5.68 -12.48 27.83
CA GLY A 485 4.25 -12.28 27.63
C GLY A 485 3.48 -13.60 27.48
N ASP A 486 2.15 -13.53 27.47
CA ASP A 486 1.29 -14.71 27.35
C ASP A 486 0.90 -14.97 25.88
N ILE A 487 0.98 -16.23 25.45
CA ILE A 487 0.49 -16.68 24.13
C ILE A 487 -0.76 -17.54 24.35
N GLN A 488 -1.90 -17.13 23.79
CA GLN A 488 -3.21 -17.74 24.06
C GLN A 488 -4.02 -17.99 22.78
N GLY A 489 -4.88 -19.02 22.82
CA GLY A 489 -5.89 -19.27 21.79
C GLY A 489 -5.40 -19.94 20.51
N LEU A 490 -4.13 -20.38 20.46
CA LEU A 490 -3.65 -21.26 19.39
C LEU A 490 -4.39 -22.60 19.41
N PRO A 491 -5.05 -23.02 18.30
CA PRO A 491 -5.71 -24.31 18.21
C PRO A 491 -4.73 -25.47 18.44
N ASN A 492 -5.09 -26.40 19.32
CA ASN A 492 -4.34 -27.65 19.46
C ASN A 492 -4.78 -28.64 18.38
N LEU A 493 -3.95 -28.79 17.34
CA LEU A 493 -4.17 -29.71 16.22
C LEU A 493 -3.60 -31.12 16.45
N ALA A 494 -3.16 -31.47 17.68
CA ALA A 494 -2.62 -32.80 17.98
C ALA A 494 -3.62 -33.95 17.73
N HIS A 495 -4.91 -33.65 17.55
CA HIS A 495 -5.97 -34.63 17.33
C HIS A 495 -6.48 -34.75 15.88
N ILE A 496 -5.94 -34.00 14.90
CA ILE A 496 -6.36 -34.18 13.49
C ILE A 496 -5.81 -35.48 12.85
N THR A 497 -4.89 -36.17 13.53
CA THR A 497 -4.23 -37.41 13.07
C THR A 497 -5.19 -38.57 12.76
N ASN A 498 -6.42 -38.55 13.27
CA ASN A 498 -7.42 -39.59 13.01
C ASN A 498 -8.46 -39.22 11.92
N SER A 499 -8.27 -38.09 11.22
CA SER A 499 -9.23 -37.64 10.19
C SER A 499 -8.57 -37.27 8.85
N LEU A 500 -7.27 -37.48 8.70
CA LEU A 500 -6.59 -37.34 7.42
C LEU A 500 -6.61 -38.72 6.74
N THR A 501 -7.56 -38.92 5.83
CA THR A 501 -7.52 -40.05 4.90
C THR A 501 -6.30 -39.86 4.00
N GLU A 502 -5.33 -40.77 4.04
CA GLU A 502 -4.27 -40.80 3.02
C GLU A 502 -4.94 -40.88 1.65
N LEU A 503 -4.65 -39.91 0.78
CA LEU A 503 -5.03 -40.00 -0.62
C LEU A 503 -4.27 -41.17 -1.23
N PRO A 504 -4.95 -42.15 -1.87
CA PRO A 504 -4.27 -43.26 -2.50
C PRO A 504 -3.28 -42.74 -3.55
N ASP A 505 -2.03 -43.20 -3.53
CA ASP A 505 -0.99 -42.85 -4.52
C ASP A 505 -1.45 -43.10 -5.97
N ASN A 506 -2.41 -44.02 -6.14
CA ASN A 506 -3.05 -44.32 -7.41
C ASN A 506 -4.55 -44.03 -7.32
N LEU A 507 -4.97 -42.79 -7.59
CA LEU A 507 -6.39 -42.39 -7.65
C LEU A 507 -7.15 -43.12 -8.78
N ILE A 508 -6.43 -43.72 -9.73
CA ILE A 508 -6.92 -44.49 -10.86
C ILE A 508 -6.02 -45.72 -11.04
N ASP A 509 -6.55 -46.91 -10.79
CA ASP A 509 -5.96 -48.17 -11.26
C ASP A 509 -6.43 -48.42 -12.70
N THR A 510 -5.57 -48.11 -13.66
CA THR A 510 -5.88 -48.29 -15.09
C THR A 510 -6.10 -49.75 -15.48
N ASP A 511 -5.59 -50.70 -14.70
CA ASP A 511 -5.76 -52.13 -14.97
C ASP A 511 -7.18 -52.60 -14.61
N ASN A 512 -7.84 -51.93 -13.65
CA ASN A 512 -9.22 -52.20 -13.25
C ASN A 512 -10.28 -51.44 -14.09
N LEU A 513 -9.89 -50.41 -14.84
CA LEU A 513 -10.78 -49.65 -15.74
C LEU A 513 -10.95 -50.27 -17.13
N LEU A 514 -10.12 -51.26 -17.47
CA LEU A 514 -10.32 -52.09 -18.65
C LEU A 514 -11.25 -53.24 -18.28
N ALA A 515 -12.56 -53.00 -18.40
CA ALA A 515 -13.49 -54.11 -18.55
C ALA A 515 -13.02 -54.94 -19.76
N ASN A 516 -12.54 -56.16 -19.50
CA ASN A 516 -12.15 -57.14 -20.52
C ASN A 516 -13.37 -57.44 -21.41
N SER A 517 -13.55 -56.64 -22.46
CA SER A 517 -14.50 -56.92 -23.53
C SER A 517 -13.81 -57.84 -24.53
N CYS A 518 -14.39 -59.01 -24.75
CA CYS A 518 -13.92 -59.94 -25.77
C CYS A 518 -13.97 -59.26 -27.15
N ILE A 519 -12.80 -58.92 -27.70
CA ILE A 519 -12.68 -58.42 -29.07
C ILE A 519 -12.93 -59.59 -30.02
N VAL A 520 -14.13 -59.66 -30.60
CA VAL A 520 -14.37 -60.45 -31.81
C VAL A 520 -13.82 -59.64 -32.98
N ARG A 521 -12.80 -60.17 -33.68
CA ARG A 521 -12.29 -59.57 -34.91
C ARG A 521 -13.26 -59.88 -36.07
N THR A 522 -14.14 -58.94 -36.39
CA THR A 522 -14.87 -58.93 -37.67
C THR A 522 -14.19 -57.96 -38.64
N SER A 523 -14.32 -58.20 -39.94
CA SER A 523 -13.61 -57.48 -41.01
C SER A 523 -14.30 -56.19 -41.46
N GLU A 524 -15.24 -55.63 -40.69
CA GLU A 524 -15.92 -54.38 -41.03
C GLU A 524 -15.39 -53.24 -40.14
N GLN A 525 -14.78 -52.25 -40.79
CA GLN A 525 -14.42 -50.98 -40.16
C GLN A 525 -15.67 -50.10 -40.13
N GLU A 526 -16.14 -49.77 -38.93
CA GLU A 526 -16.57 -48.43 -38.50
C GLU A 526 -17.34 -48.54 -37.17
N GLY A 527 -16.67 -48.22 -36.07
CA GLY A 527 -17.30 -48.09 -34.76
C GLY A 527 -16.45 -47.22 -33.87
N LYS A 528 -16.97 -46.05 -33.50
CA LYS A 528 -16.36 -45.18 -32.47
C LYS A 528 -16.97 -45.55 -31.12
N PHE A 529 -16.17 -46.04 -30.19
CA PHE A 529 -16.59 -46.27 -28.81
C PHE A 529 -16.16 -45.08 -27.95
N ILE A 530 -17.14 -44.39 -27.35
CA ILE A 530 -16.90 -43.28 -26.42
C ILE A 530 -17.15 -43.79 -25.00
N ILE A 531 -16.15 -43.73 -24.12
CA ILE A 531 -16.30 -44.08 -22.71
C ILE A 531 -16.91 -42.87 -22.00
N THR A 532 -18.22 -42.91 -21.73
CA THR A 532 -18.94 -41.86 -20.99
C THR A 532 -19.14 -42.26 -19.53
N GLY A 533 -18.07 -42.24 -18.73
CA GLY A 533 -18.17 -42.34 -17.26
C GLY A 533 -18.69 -43.68 -16.70
N GLY A 534 -18.54 -43.85 -15.38
CA GLY A 534 -18.72 -45.12 -14.68
C GLY A 534 -20.15 -45.65 -14.67
N GLY A 535 -20.32 -46.91 -15.08
CA GLY A 535 -21.54 -47.68 -14.84
C GLY A 535 -21.77 -47.83 -13.33
N ASN A 536 -22.81 -47.17 -12.83
CA ASN A 536 -23.16 -46.98 -11.42
C ASN A 536 -23.13 -48.26 -10.56
N LEU A 537 -22.29 -48.25 -9.53
CA LEU A 537 -22.59 -48.84 -8.22
C LEU A 537 -22.99 -47.70 -7.25
N PRO A 538 -23.83 -47.96 -6.22
CA PRO A 538 -24.28 -46.91 -5.30
C PRO A 538 -23.10 -46.26 -4.58
N THR A 539 -22.99 -44.92 -4.66
CA THR A 539 -21.96 -44.15 -3.95
C THR A 539 -22.19 -44.24 -2.44
N ARG A 540 -21.15 -44.62 -1.70
CA ARG A 540 -21.15 -44.57 -0.22
C ARG A 540 -20.64 -43.20 0.23
N PRO A 541 -20.98 -42.76 1.46
CA PRO A 541 -20.36 -41.59 2.05
C PRO A 541 -18.83 -41.76 2.09
N GLY A 542 -18.10 -40.87 1.41
CA GLY A 542 -16.63 -40.90 1.30
C GLY A 542 -16.10 -41.22 -0.11
N ASP A 543 -16.94 -41.66 -1.05
CA ASP A 543 -16.49 -41.92 -2.43
C ASP A 543 -16.20 -40.62 -3.18
N ALA A 544 -15.10 -40.61 -3.95
CA ALA A 544 -14.72 -39.47 -4.79
C ALA A 544 -15.74 -39.26 -5.93
N SER A 545 -16.04 -38.00 -6.25
CA SER A 545 -16.96 -37.63 -7.32
C SER A 545 -16.40 -38.07 -8.68
N VAL A 546 -17.12 -38.93 -9.40
CA VAL A 546 -16.71 -39.39 -10.74
C VAL A 546 -16.84 -38.23 -11.73
N SER A 547 -15.80 -38.01 -12.54
CA SER A 547 -15.78 -36.95 -13.58
C SER A 547 -16.99 -37.06 -14.51
N ARG A 548 -17.65 -35.93 -14.78
CA ARG A 548 -18.76 -35.84 -15.77
C ARG A 548 -18.27 -35.70 -17.21
N TYR A 549 -16.96 -35.70 -17.44
CA TYR A 549 -16.34 -35.51 -18.75
C TYR A 549 -15.76 -36.82 -19.29
N PRO A 550 -15.82 -37.06 -20.62
CA PRO A 550 -15.28 -38.27 -21.24
C PRO A 550 -13.77 -38.38 -21.00
N THR A 551 -13.32 -39.55 -20.54
CA THR A 551 -11.93 -39.80 -20.12
C THR A 551 -11.03 -40.34 -21.23
N GLY A 552 -11.56 -40.59 -22.43
CA GLY A 552 -10.74 -40.94 -23.60
C GLY A 552 -11.50 -41.48 -24.80
N GLU A 553 -10.80 -41.57 -25.94
CA GLU A 553 -11.21 -42.30 -27.15
C GLU A 553 -10.26 -43.50 -27.37
N VAL A 554 -10.80 -44.71 -27.50
CA VAL A 554 -10.00 -45.90 -27.81
C VAL A 554 -9.87 -46.03 -29.33
N ARG A 555 -8.63 -46.00 -29.85
CA ARG A 555 -8.34 -46.25 -31.28
C ARG A 555 -7.90 -47.69 -31.50
N THR A 556 -8.21 -48.24 -32.68
CA THR A 556 -7.74 -49.57 -33.08
C THR A 556 -6.23 -49.58 -33.33
N VAL A 557 -5.57 -50.66 -32.90
CA VAL A 557 -4.12 -50.86 -33.11
C VAL A 557 -3.83 -50.97 -34.61
N PRO A 558 -2.82 -50.27 -35.16
CA PRO A 558 -2.51 -50.33 -36.59
C PRO A 558 -2.11 -51.75 -36.99
N SER A 559 -2.76 -52.29 -38.03
CA SER A 559 -2.44 -53.58 -38.63
C SER A 559 -1.17 -53.49 -39.49
N GLN A 560 0.01 -53.41 -38.86
CA GLN A 560 1.27 -53.77 -39.51
C GLN A 560 1.64 -55.21 -39.16
N SER A 561 1.03 -56.15 -39.88
CA SER A 561 1.45 -57.55 -39.88
C SER A 561 2.47 -57.77 -41.01
N ALA A 562 3.75 -57.72 -40.67
CA ALA A 562 4.79 -58.33 -41.50
C ALA A 562 5.27 -59.62 -40.78
N SER A 563 4.57 -60.73 -40.99
CA SER A 563 5.05 -62.03 -40.48
C SER A 563 6.15 -62.57 -41.39
N ARG A 564 7.40 -62.64 -40.92
CA ARG A 564 8.39 -63.49 -41.58
C ARG A 564 8.25 -64.93 -41.06
N PRO A 565 8.38 -65.95 -41.92
CA PRO A 565 8.37 -67.34 -41.48
C PRO A 565 9.60 -67.68 -40.63
N TRP A 566 9.42 -68.59 -39.67
CA TRP A 566 10.43 -69.07 -38.70
C TRP A 566 11.70 -69.60 -39.41
N GLN A 567 12.87 -69.27 -38.88
CA GLN A 567 14.17 -69.72 -39.39
C GLN A 567 14.91 -70.59 -38.36
N LYS A 568 15.79 -71.48 -38.84
CA LYS A 568 16.57 -72.38 -38.00
C LYS A 568 17.49 -71.59 -37.06
N GLY A 569 17.16 -71.61 -35.76
CA GLY A 569 17.85 -70.83 -34.72
C GLY A 569 16.89 -69.91 -33.93
N ASP A 570 15.70 -69.65 -34.47
CA ASP A 570 14.63 -68.99 -33.71
C ASP A 570 14.17 -69.93 -32.57
N PRO A 571 13.88 -69.39 -31.37
CA PRO A 571 13.53 -70.20 -30.21
C PRO A 571 12.32 -71.08 -30.50
N ILE A 572 12.47 -72.38 -30.24
CA ILE A 572 11.36 -73.33 -30.30
C ILE A 572 10.57 -73.14 -29.01
N VAL A 573 9.37 -72.58 -29.14
CA VAL A 573 8.44 -72.49 -28.00
C VAL A 573 7.68 -73.81 -27.93
N GLU A 574 7.94 -74.58 -26.88
CA GLU A 574 7.26 -75.86 -26.66
C GLU A 574 5.78 -75.63 -26.33
N ALA A 575 4.91 -76.45 -26.92
CA ALA A 575 3.50 -76.44 -26.59
C ALA A 575 3.31 -77.01 -25.18
N THR A 576 2.54 -76.33 -24.34
CA THR A 576 2.26 -76.77 -22.97
C THR A 576 1.00 -77.64 -22.89
N GLY A 577 0.24 -77.77 -23.97
CA GLY A 577 -0.95 -78.62 -24.02
C GLY A 577 -1.39 -79.03 -25.42
N VAL A 578 -2.21 -80.08 -25.48
CA VAL A 578 -2.92 -80.54 -26.70
C VAL A 578 -4.41 -80.27 -26.51
N TYR A 579 -5.01 -79.59 -27.48
CA TYR A 579 -6.41 -79.18 -27.45
C TYR A 579 -7.16 -79.80 -28.64
N GLN A 580 -8.31 -80.40 -28.37
CA GLN A 580 -9.19 -80.91 -29.43
C GLN A 580 -10.16 -79.81 -29.86
N LEU A 581 -10.13 -79.46 -31.14
CA LEU A 581 -11.06 -78.52 -31.74
C LEU A 581 -12.45 -79.18 -31.92
N PRO A 582 -13.53 -78.39 -32.03
CA PRO A 582 -14.89 -78.91 -32.21
C PRO A 582 -15.10 -79.82 -33.43
N ASN A 583 -14.21 -79.73 -34.44
CA ASN A 583 -14.22 -80.61 -35.62
C ASN A 583 -13.41 -81.91 -35.43
N GLY A 584 -12.96 -82.20 -34.19
CA GLY A 584 -12.24 -83.42 -33.82
C GLY A 584 -10.73 -83.36 -34.03
N ARG A 585 -10.17 -82.29 -34.63
CA ARG A 585 -8.72 -82.15 -34.84
C ARG A 585 -8.00 -81.78 -33.54
N LEU A 586 -6.87 -82.42 -33.27
CA LEU A 586 -5.98 -82.06 -32.17
C LEU A 586 -4.96 -81.01 -32.62
N VAL A 587 -4.78 -79.96 -31.82
CA VAL A 587 -3.77 -78.91 -32.01
C VAL A 587 -2.94 -78.73 -30.74
N MET A 588 -1.64 -78.56 -30.89
CA MET A 588 -0.72 -78.27 -29.79
C MET A 588 -0.58 -76.76 -29.61
N GLY A 589 -0.78 -76.25 -28.39
CA GLY A 589 -0.75 -74.82 -28.09
C GLY A 589 -0.29 -74.53 -26.65
N ARG A 590 -0.20 -73.25 -26.30
CA ARG A 590 0.13 -72.79 -24.94
C ARG A 590 -1.14 -72.35 -24.21
N GLU A 591 -1.20 -72.62 -22.91
CA GLU A 591 -2.27 -72.16 -22.02
C GLU A 591 -2.10 -70.66 -21.72
N CYS A 592 -3.18 -69.86 -21.85
CA CYS A 592 -3.16 -68.44 -21.52
C CYS A 592 -3.38 -68.27 -20.01
N SER A 593 -2.43 -67.63 -19.32
CA SER A 593 -2.57 -67.17 -17.93
C SER A 593 -3.10 -65.76 -17.86
#